data_AF-A0A925BQ11-F1
#
_entry.id   AF-A0A925BQ11-F1
#
_cell.length_a   1.000
_cell.length_b   1.000
_cell.length_c   1.000
_cell.angle_alpha   90.00
_cell.angle_beta   90.00
_cell.angle_gamma   90.00
#
_symmetry.space_group_name_H-M   'P 1'
#
loop_
_entity.id
_entity.type
_entity.pdbx_description
1 polymer ?
#
loop_
_entity_poly.entity_id
_entity_poly.type
_entity_poly.pdbx_seq_one_letter_code
_entity_poly.pdbx_strand_id
1 'polypeptide(L)'
;MADAVNKTRPTGILERVTCPHCWEQFAPEKTLWIAEHADLLGDNRLPDQSQRFLPTRFTVKGEAIDSKGFPCHQLACPNCHLIVPRPLFEMEPLFLSIFGAPASGKSYFLAAMTWELRKVLPLSFLTSFADADPVMNRNLNDYEESVFSGATNSELIPLGNLIRKTEEQGDLYDAVSFGNQIVSYPRPFLFSMQPQQSHPNHAKAARLGRVVTLYDNAGESFQPGKDSAANPVTRHMAQSRVLFFVFDPTQDTRFQAQLNQPELGSARTMRQEPILQEAAARIRRYAGLRQSERHRRPLIVILTKFD
;
A
#
# COMPACT_ATOMS: atom_id res chain seq x y z
N MET A 1 21.91 -3.41 3.29
CA MET A 1 21.74 -4.79 3.82
C MET A 1 21.25 -5.66 2.68
N ALA A 2 21.84 -6.84 2.48
CA ALA A 2 21.24 -7.84 1.60
C ALA A 2 19.86 -8.19 2.16
N ASP A 3 18.82 -8.17 1.32
CA ASP A 3 17.47 -8.58 1.71
C ASP A 3 17.54 -10.03 2.19
N ALA A 4 17.55 -10.22 3.52
CA ALA A 4 17.41 -11.54 4.10
C ALA A 4 16.01 -12.02 3.73
N VAL A 5 15.93 -12.94 2.77
CA VAL A 5 14.68 -13.63 2.43
C VAL A 5 14.19 -14.28 3.73
N ASN A 6 13.02 -13.86 4.15
CA ASN A 6 12.30 -14.37 5.29
C ASN A 6 12.02 -15.85 5.02
N LYS A 7 12.57 -16.72 5.87
CA LYS A 7 12.47 -18.15 5.66
C LYS A 7 11.04 -18.59 5.96
N THR A 8 10.55 -19.55 5.19
CA THR A 8 9.27 -20.22 5.43
C THR A 8 9.49 -21.39 6.40
N ARG A 9 8.64 -21.48 7.43
CA ARG A 9 8.54 -22.64 8.32
C ARG A 9 8.02 -23.85 7.51
N PRO A 10 8.23 -25.10 8.00
CA PRO A 10 7.67 -26.30 7.37
C PRO A 10 6.15 -26.25 7.18
N THR A 11 5.46 -25.43 7.99
CA THR A 11 4.02 -25.18 7.92
C THR A 11 3.59 -24.28 6.76
N GLY A 12 4.53 -23.73 5.97
CA GLY A 12 4.25 -22.75 4.91
C GLY A 12 4.16 -21.30 5.39
N ILE A 13 4.17 -21.07 6.71
CA ILE A 13 4.09 -19.73 7.33
C ILE A 13 5.50 -19.10 7.38
N LEU A 14 5.60 -17.80 7.13
CA LEU A 14 6.85 -17.05 7.28
C LEU A 14 7.37 -17.07 8.73
N GLU A 15 8.70 -17.04 8.91
CA GLU A 15 9.31 -16.92 10.24
C GLU A 15 8.95 -15.59 10.93
N ARG A 16 8.80 -14.52 10.14
CA ARG A 16 8.32 -13.21 10.58
C ARG A 16 7.19 -12.71 9.68
N VAL A 17 6.26 -11.95 10.23
CA VAL A 17 5.21 -11.26 9.47
C VAL A 17 5.50 -9.79 9.53
N THR A 18 5.41 -9.10 8.39
CA THR A 18 5.55 -7.64 8.33
C THR A 18 4.16 -7.03 8.21
N CYS A 19 3.76 -6.21 9.17
CA CYS A 19 2.49 -5.49 9.11
C CYS A 19 2.50 -4.54 7.90
N PRO A 20 1.46 -4.53 7.04
CA PRO A 20 1.44 -3.66 5.87
C PRO A 20 1.03 -2.22 6.25
N HIS A 21 0.59 -1.96 7.48
CA HIS A 21 0.22 -0.63 7.95
C HIS A 21 1.37 0.08 8.67
N CYS A 22 1.92 -0.57 9.71
CA CYS A 22 2.95 0.04 10.57
C CYS A 22 4.38 -0.47 10.31
N TRP A 23 4.54 -1.41 9.37
CA TRP A 23 5.83 -2.02 8.98
C TRP A 23 6.56 -2.78 10.11
N GLU A 24 5.93 -2.94 11.27
CA GLU A 24 6.46 -3.76 12.36
C GLU A 24 6.60 -5.21 11.92
N GLN A 25 7.74 -5.81 12.24
CA GLN A 25 7.99 -7.23 12.00
C GLN A 25 7.83 -8.02 13.29
N PHE A 26 6.90 -8.98 13.31
CA PHE A 26 6.63 -9.79 14.49
C PHE A 26 6.62 -11.27 14.13
N ALA A 27 6.83 -12.13 15.13
CA ALA A 27 6.72 -13.57 14.93
C ALA A 27 5.23 -13.96 14.81
N PRO A 28 4.85 -14.92 13.94
CA PRO A 28 3.45 -15.32 13.74
C PRO A 28 2.70 -15.64 15.04
N GLU A 29 3.36 -16.24 16.03
CA GLU A 29 2.80 -16.57 17.35
C GLU A 29 2.39 -15.35 18.19
N LYS A 30 2.85 -14.14 17.84
CA LYS A 30 2.43 -12.88 18.50
C LYS A 30 1.18 -12.26 17.87
N THR A 31 0.63 -12.86 16.84
CA THR A 31 -0.54 -12.33 16.13
C THR A 31 -1.76 -12.31 17.02
N LEU A 32 -2.44 -11.17 17.04
CA LEU A 32 -3.70 -11.04 17.76
C LEU A 32 -4.84 -11.50 16.85
N TRP A 33 -5.89 -12.04 17.44
CA TRP A 33 -7.17 -12.30 16.76
C TRP A 33 -8.18 -11.24 17.18
N ILE A 34 -9.13 -10.96 16.31
CA ILE A 34 -10.18 -9.98 16.56
C ILE A 34 -11.43 -10.71 17.03
N ALA A 35 -11.98 -10.31 18.17
CA ALA A 35 -13.19 -10.90 18.73
C ALA A 35 -14.41 -10.65 17.83
N GLU A 36 -15.30 -11.65 17.74
CA GLU A 36 -16.52 -11.56 16.92
C GLU A 36 -17.79 -11.40 17.76
N HIS A 37 -17.76 -11.77 19.04
CA HIS A 37 -18.90 -11.52 19.92
C HIS A 37 -19.14 -10.02 20.14
N ALA A 38 -20.38 -9.55 19.98
CA ALA A 38 -20.75 -8.14 20.04
C ALA A 38 -20.41 -7.44 21.37
N ASP A 39 -20.46 -8.15 22.50
CA ASP A 39 -20.04 -7.62 23.81
C ASP A 39 -18.54 -7.34 23.95
N LEU A 40 -17.69 -7.87 23.05
CA LEU A 40 -16.23 -7.77 23.15
C LEU A 40 -15.71 -6.58 22.34
N LEU A 41 -16.16 -5.37 22.69
CA LEU A 41 -15.73 -4.09 22.13
C LEU A 41 -14.72 -3.38 23.04
N GLY A 42 -14.03 -2.36 22.53
CA GLY A 42 -13.13 -1.53 23.33
C GLY A 42 -11.67 -1.98 23.26
N ASP A 43 -11.11 -2.08 22.06
CA ASP A 43 -9.68 -2.32 21.92
C ASP A 43 -8.83 -1.13 22.40
N ASN A 44 -7.68 -1.38 23.04
CA ASN A 44 -6.85 -0.32 23.62
C ASN A 44 -6.16 0.57 22.57
N ARG A 45 -5.99 0.10 21.33
CA ARG A 45 -5.49 0.88 20.20
C ARG A 45 -6.62 1.42 19.34
N LEU A 46 -7.75 0.71 19.30
CA LEU A 46 -8.90 1.00 18.45
C LEU A 46 -10.19 0.98 19.29
N PRO A 47 -10.47 2.02 20.11
CA PRO A 47 -11.51 2.00 21.13
C PRO A 47 -12.92 1.67 20.61
N ASP A 48 -13.23 2.09 19.38
CA ASP A 48 -14.54 1.88 18.76
C ASP A 48 -14.66 0.53 18.02
N GLN A 49 -13.69 -0.37 18.18
CA GLN A 49 -13.64 -1.65 17.49
C GLN A 49 -13.59 -2.84 18.46
N SER A 50 -13.85 -4.03 17.94
CA SER A 50 -13.74 -5.29 18.68
C SER A 50 -12.37 -5.49 19.31
N GLN A 51 -12.34 -6.09 20.49
CA GLN A 51 -11.11 -6.36 21.22
C GLN A 51 -10.17 -7.27 20.42
N ARG A 52 -8.88 -6.96 20.44
CA ARG A 52 -7.84 -7.86 19.96
C ARG A 52 -7.33 -8.69 21.13
N PHE A 53 -7.13 -9.98 20.91
CA PHE A 53 -6.67 -10.90 21.95
C PHE A 53 -5.64 -11.89 21.41
N LEU A 54 -4.74 -12.34 22.29
CA LEU A 54 -3.87 -13.46 21.99
C LEU A 54 -4.63 -14.76 22.31
N PRO A 55 -4.83 -15.66 21.34
CA PRO A 55 -5.68 -16.83 21.54
C PRO A 55 -5.01 -17.87 22.44
N THR A 56 -5.81 -18.47 23.33
CA THR A 56 -5.41 -19.63 24.15
C THR A 56 -6.21 -20.88 23.81
N ARG A 57 -7.26 -20.72 22.99
CA ARG A 57 -8.20 -21.76 22.60
C ARG A 57 -8.46 -21.68 21.10
N PHE A 58 -8.59 -22.84 20.47
CA PHE A 58 -8.84 -22.96 19.05
C PHE A 58 -9.92 -24.01 18.76
N THR A 59 -10.63 -23.82 17.66
CA THR A 59 -11.45 -24.88 17.06
C THR A 59 -10.55 -25.95 16.43
N VAL A 60 -11.12 -27.10 16.06
CA VAL A 60 -10.40 -28.14 15.32
C VAL A 60 -9.88 -27.67 13.94
N LYS A 61 -10.45 -26.58 13.41
CA LYS A 61 -10.02 -25.95 12.15
C LYS A 61 -8.91 -24.91 12.35
N GLY A 62 -8.50 -24.65 13.59
CA GLY A 62 -7.49 -23.66 13.92
C GLY A 62 -8.01 -22.22 13.98
N GLU A 63 -9.33 -22.01 14.12
CA GLU A 63 -9.90 -20.69 14.38
C GLU A 63 -9.75 -20.36 15.86
N ALA A 64 -9.30 -19.15 16.21
CA ALA A 64 -9.26 -18.73 17.61
C ALA A 64 -10.68 -18.66 18.18
N ILE A 65 -10.83 -19.00 19.46
CA ILE A 65 -12.11 -18.87 20.17
C ILE A 65 -12.01 -17.70 21.14
N ASP A 66 -12.92 -16.73 21.03
CA ASP A 66 -12.96 -15.59 21.96
C ASP A 66 -13.45 -15.98 23.37
N SER A 67 -13.41 -15.02 24.30
CA SER A 67 -13.80 -15.26 25.70
C SER A 67 -15.29 -15.59 25.87
N LYS A 68 -16.12 -15.35 24.85
CA LYS A 68 -17.55 -15.68 24.81
C LYS A 68 -17.85 -16.96 24.04
N GLY A 69 -16.83 -17.64 23.51
CA GLY A 69 -16.96 -18.93 22.86
C GLY A 69 -17.19 -18.86 21.35
N PHE A 70 -17.04 -17.70 20.72
CA PHE A 70 -17.26 -17.55 19.28
C PHE A 70 -15.96 -17.82 18.50
N PRO A 71 -16.02 -18.58 17.38
CA PRO A 71 -14.89 -18.70 16.47
C PRO A 71 -14.62 -17.35 15.80
N CYS A 72 -13.36 -16.94 15.78
CA CYS A 72 -12.89 -15.68 15.21
C CYS A 72 -12.13 -15.96 13.93
N HIS A 73 -12.20 -15.08 12.94
CA HIS A 73 -11.63 -15.31 11.60
C HIS A 73 -10.57 -14.28 11.17
N GLN A 74 -10.54 -13.12 11.82
CA GLN A 74 -9.64 -12.03 11.47
C GLN A 74 -8.39 -11.96 12.37
N LEU A 75 -7.29 -11.53 11.78
CA LEU A 75 -5.98 -11.40 12.41
C LEU A 75 -5.59 -9.92 12.49
N ALA A 76 -4.84 -9.54 13.52
CA ALA A 76 -4.42 -8.19 13.78
C ALA A 76 -2.94 -8.10 14.20
N CYS A 77 -2.33 -6.97 13.86
CA CYS A 77 -0.96 -6.68 14.23
C CYS A 77 -0.83 -6.47 15.75
N PRO A 78 0.15 -7.09 16.44
CA PRO A 78 0.35 -6.88 17.88
C PRO A 78 0.81 -5.47 18.27
N ASN A 79 1.25 -4.67 17.30
CA ASN A 79 1.71 -3.30 17.56
C ASN A 79 0.61 -2.27 17.33
N CYS A 80 0.04 -2.23 16.11
CA CYS A 80 -0.96 -1.24 15.72
C CYS A 80 -2.42 -1.73 15.77
N HIS A 81 -2.66 -3.02 16.00
CA HIS A 81 -3.98 -3.67 16.09
C HIS A 81 -4.86 -3.60 14.82
N LEU A 82 -4.35 -2.98 13.75
CA LEU A 82 -4.96 -3.04 12.43
C LEU A 82 -4.92 -4.46 11.87
N ILE A 83 -5.90 -4.77 11.03
CA ILE A 83 -6.07 -6.08 10.41
C ILE A 83 -4.82 -6.42 9.59
N VAL A 84 -4.33 -7.66 9.71
CA VAL A 84 -3.24 -8.17 8.87
C VAL A 84 -3.80 -9.34 8.04
N PRO A 85 -3.96 -9.15 6.72
CA PRO A 85 -4.53 -10.18 5.86
C PRO A 85 -3.70 -11.47 5.87
N ARG A 86 -4.41 -12.63 5.86
CA ARG A 86 -3.80 -13.96 5.88
C ARG A 86 -2.70 -14.18 4.82
N PRO A 87 -2.82 -13.68 3.57
CA PRO A 87 -1.75 -13.83 2.58
C PRO A 87 -0.37 -13.33 3.05
N LEU A 88 -0.29 -12.35 3.94
CA LEU A 88 0.97 -11.82 4.47
C LEU A 88 1.67 -12.75 5.49
N PHE A 89 0.99 -13.81 5.93
CA PHE A 89 1.57 -14.85 6.75
C PHE A 89 2.29 -15.92 5.93
N GLU A 90 1.94 -16.05 4.66
CA GLU A 90 2.45 -17.09 3.75
C GLU A 90 3.41 -16.52 2.70
N MET A 91 3.18 -15.27 2.29
CA MET A 91 3.96 -14.59 1.26
C MET A 91 4.54 -13.27 1.77
N GLU A 92 5.82 -13.05 1.48
CA GLU A 92 6.47 -11.78 1.84
C GLU A 92 5.80 -10.59 1.14
N PRO A 93 5.61 -9.46 1.83
CA PRO A 93 5.20 -8.24 1.18
C PRO A 93 6.31 -7.71 0.25
N LEU A 94 5.92 -7.34 -0.97
CA LEU A 94 6.70 -6.55 -1.90
C LEU A 94 6.17 -5.11 -1.84
N PHE A 95 6.78 -4.29 -0.98
CA PHE A 95 6.41 -2.89 -0.85
C PHE A 95 6.83 -2.09 -2.08
N LEU A 96 5.89 -1.34 -2.65
CA LEU A 96 6.08 -0.46 -3.78
C LEU A 96 5.52 0.93 -3.42
N SER A 97 6.33 1.98 -3.52
CA SER A 97 5.88 3.35 -3.20
C SER A 97 5.56 4.15 -4.44
N ILE A 98 4.40 4.79 -4.47
CA ILE A 98 4.04 5.81 -5.45
C ILE A 98 4.09 7.17 -4.77
N PHE A 99 4.85 8.11 -5.32
CA PHE A 99 4.97 9.46 -4.79
C PHE A 99 5.11 10.49 -5.91
N GLY A 100 4.79 11.75 -5.61
CA GLY A 100 4.69 12.80 -6.61
C GLY A 100 3.83 13.96 -6.11
N ALA A 101 3.80 15.05 -6.87
CA ALA A 101 3.07 16.25 -6.48
C ALA A 101 1.57 16.04 -6.30
N PRO A 102 0.88 16.94 -5.57
CA PRO A 102 -0.58 17.00 -5.61
C PRO A 102 -1.07 17.08 -7.06
N ALA A 103 -2.14 16.35 -7.37
CA ALA A 103 -2.74 16.31 -8.72
C ALA A 103 -1.80 15.84 -9.87
N SER A 104 -0.66 15.20 -9.56
CA SER A 104 0.24 14.67 -10.61
C SER A 104 -0.26 13.38 -11.28
N GLY A 105 -1.38 12.81 -10.82
CA GLY A 105 -1.97 11.60 -11.41
C GLY A 105 -1.58 10.27 -10.74
N LYS A 106 -1.13 10.30 -9.47
CA LYS A 106 -0.75 9.09 -8.71
C LYS A 106 -1.85 8.02 -8.65
N SER A 107 -3.05 8.41 -8.24
CA SER A 107 -4.19 7.50 -8.09
C SER A 107 -4.65 6.93 -9.45
N TYR A 108 -4.60 7.75 -10.50
CA TYR A 108 -4.84 7.29 -11.88
C TYR A 108 -3.78 6.28 -12.33
N PHE A 109 -2.50 6.59 -12.12
CA PHE A 109 -1.42 5.65 -12.42
C PHE A 109 -1.59 4.34 -11.65
N LEU A 110 -1.92 4.40 -10.36
CA LEU A 110 -2.19 3.22 -9.55
C LEU A 110 -3.31 2.37 -10.16
N ALA A 111 -4.49 2.95 -10.43
CA ALA A 111 -5.63 2.25 -11.02
C ALA A 111 -5.34 1.67 -12.39
N ALA A 112 -4.73 2.45 -13.29
CA ALA A 112 -4.36 1.98 -14.62
C ALA A 112 -3.31 0.86 -14.57
N MET A 113 -2.30 1.01 -13.71
CA MET A 113 -1.26 0.00 -13.53
C MET A 113 -1.85 -1.30 -12.99
N THR A 114 -2.67 -1.27 -11.93
CA THR A 114 -3.25 -2.50 -11.34
C THR A 114 -4.25 -3.17 -12.27
N TRP A 115 -5.02 -2.39 -13.05
CA TRP A 115 -5.90 -2.88 -14.10
C TRP A 115 -5.14 -3.61 -15.21
N GLU A 116 -4.08 -3.01 -15.74
CA GLU A 116 -3.29 -3.62 -16.81
C GLU A 116 -2.43 -4.78 -16.33
N LEU A 117 -1.85 -4.72 -15.12
CA LEU A 117 -1.07 -5.84 -14.57
C LEU A 117 -1.90 -7.12 -14.41
N ARG A 118 -3.20 -7.02 -14.10
CA ARG A 118 -4.12 -8.17 -14.05
C ARG A 118 -4.28 -8.87 -15.40
N LYS A 119 -4.05 -8.18 -16.51
CA LYS A 119 -4.11 -8.75 -17.87
C LYS A 119 -2.73 -9.21 -18.33
N VAL A 120 -1.73 -8.32 -18.21
CA VAL A 120 -0.41 -8.51 -18.80
C VAL A 120 0.39 -9.59 -18.09
N LEU A 121 0.38 -9.63 -16.75
CA LEU A 121 1.18 -10.61 -15.98
C LEU A 121 0.78 -12.07 -16.26
N PRO A 122 -0.53 -12.44 -16.24
CA PRO A 122 -0.94 -13.79 -16.60
C PRO A 122 -0.58 -14.18 -18.02
N LEU A 123 -0.84 -13.28 -18.99
CA LEU A 123 -0.74 -13.59 -20.42
C LEU A 123 0.70 -13.62 -20.94
N SER A 124 1.51 -12.65 -20.52
CA SER A 124 2.87 -12.48 -21.06
C SER A 124 3.96 -13.09 -20.17
N PHE A 125 3.68 -13.25 -18.87
CA PHE A 125 4.68 -13.68 -17.88
C PHE A 125 4.27 -14.92 -17.09
N LEU A 126 3.14 -15.56 -17.41
CA LEU A 126 2.61 -16.74 -16.71
C LEU A 126 2.60 -16.54 -15.18
N THR A 127 2.30 -15.33 -14.73
CA THR A 127 2.29 -14.93 -13.33
C THR A 127 0.90 -14.42 -12.98
N SER A 128 0.23 -15.05 -12.01
CA SER A 128 -1.05 -14.55 -11.51
C SER A 128 -0.84 -13.23 -10.77
N PHE A 129 -1.80 -12.32 -10.93
CA PHE A 129 -1.88 -11.08 -10.17
C PHE A 129 -3.36 -10.89 -9.81
N ALA A 130 -3.68 -11.00 -8.53
CA ALA A 130 -5.07 -11.04 -8.06
C ALA A 130 -5.24 -10.25 -6.77
N ASP A 131 -6.45 -9.72 -6.55
CA ASP A 131 -6.83 -9.04 -5.31
C ASP A 131 -6.57 -9.96 -4.10
N ALA A 132 -5.78 -9.49 -3.13
CA ALA A 132 -5.49 -10.23 -1.91
C ALA A 132 -6.38 -9.80 -0.73
N ASP A 133 -7.02 -8.64 -0.81
CA ASP A 133 -7.94 -8.12 0.21
C ASP A 133 -8.93 -7.11 -0.42
N PRO A 134 -10.12 -7.56 -0.84
CA PRO A 134 -11.11 -6.70 -1.49
C PRO A 134 -11.64 -5.57 -0.60
N VAL A 135 -11.58 -5.73 0.72
CA VAL A 135 -12.03 -4.71 1.67
C VAL A 135 -11.02 -3.56 1.71
N MET A 136 -9.72 -3.88 1.79
CA MET A 136 -8.65 -2.87 1.72
C MET A 136 -8.57 -2.23 0.33
N ASN A 137 -8.83 -2.99 -0.72
CA ASN A 137 -8.78 -2.52 -2.11
C ASN A 137 -10.03 -1.79 -2.59
N ARG A 138 -11.08 -1.67 -1.77
CA ARG A 138 -12.37 -1.09 -2.18
C ARG A 138 -12.25 0.25 -2.91
N ASN A 139 -11.51 1.21 -2.37
CA ASN A 139 -11.37 2.53 -3.00
C ASN A 139 -10.71 2.45 -4.39
N LEU A 140 -9.78 1.52 -4.58
CA LEU A 140 -9.13 1.29 -5.87
C LEU A 140 -10.09 0.60 -6.85
N ASN A 141 -10.88 -0.36 -6.37
CA ASN A 141 -11.91 -1.01 -7.18
C ASN A 141 -12.95 0.02 -7.67
N ASP A 142 -13.35 0.96 -6.82
CA ASP A 142 -14.26 2.06 -7.19
C ASP A 142 -13.64 2.98 -8.27
N TYR A 143 -12.33 3.28 -8.19
CA TYR A 143 -11.62 4.03 -9.23
C TYR A 143 -11.55 3.27 -10.54
N GLU A 144 -11.22 1.98 -10.49
CA GLU A 144 -11.13 1.15 -11.69
C GLU A 144 -12.50 0.99 -12.36
N GLU A 145 -13.57 0.83 -11.60
CA GLU A 145 -14.93 0.80 -12.14
C GLU A 145 -15.29 2.12 -12.81
N SER A 146 -15.00 3.23 -12.15
CA SER A 146 -15.27 4.58 -12.67
C SER A 146 -14.50 4.87 -13.97
N VAL A 147 -13.25 4.39 -14.08
CA VAL A 147 -12.38 4.67 -15.23
C VAL A 147 -12.58 3.67 -16.38
N PHE A 148 -12.77 2.38 -16.08
CA PHE A 148 -12.69 1.30 -17.07
C PHE A 148 -14.00 0.53 -17.32
N SER A 149 -15.02 0.66 -16.45
CA SER A 149 -16.30 -0.06 -16.60
C SER A 149 -17.39 0.77 -17.28
N GLY A 150 -17.13 2.02 -17.64
CA GLY A 150 -18.07 2.86 -18.39
C GLY A 150 -18.30 2.35 -19.82
N ALA A 151 -19.54 2.47 -20.31
CA ALA A 151 -19.81 2.36 -21.75
C ALA A 151 -18.94 3.37 -22.51
N THR A 152 -18.51 3.04 -23.73
CA THR A 152 -17.81 3.96 -24.64
C THR A 152 -18.65 5.22 -24.87
N ASN A 153 -18.53 6.18 -23.97
CA ASN A 153 -19.11 7.49 -24.11
C ASN A 153 -18.14 8.31 -24.95
N SER A 154 -18.63 8.84 -26.07
CA SER A 154 -17.90 9.77 -26.93
C SER A 154 -17.70 11.14 -26.28
N GLU A 155 -18.06 11.30 -25.01
CA GLU A 155 -18.00 12.55 -24.26
C GLU A 155 -16.74 12.58 -23.38
N LEU A 156 -16.02 13.72 -23.42
CA LEU A 156 -14.82 13.92 -22.63
C LEU A 156 -15.20 14.18 -21.17
N ILE A 157 -14.93 13.21 -20.29
CA ILE A 157 -15.19 13.34 -18.85
C ILE A 157 -13.89 13.79 -18.16
N PRO A 158 -13.90 14.91 -17.39
CA PRO A 158 -12.75 15.30 -16.58
C PRO A 158 -12.35 14.21 -15.60
N LEU A 159 -11.06 13.86 -15.57
CA LEU A 159 -10.55 12.78 -14.70
C LEU A 159 -10.88 12.97 -13.21
N GLY A 160 -10.97 14.21 -12.73
CA GLY A 160 -11.36 14.51 -11.35
C GLY A 160 -12.79 14.10 -10.99
N ASN A 161 -13.65 13.83 -11.98
CA ASN A 161 -14.99 13.28 -11.76
C ASN A 161 -14.97 11.75 -11.61
N LEU A 162 -13.94 11.09 -12.15
CA LEU A 162 -13.79 9.62 -12.12
C LEU A 162 -12.93 9.15 -10.96
N ILE A 163 -11.91 9.93 -10.60
CA ILE A 163 -11.00 9.63 -9.49
C ILE A 163 -11.02 10.79 -8.50
N ARG A 164 -11.48 10.49 -7.29
CA ARG A 164 -11.49 11.45 -6.17
C ARG A 164 -10.07 11.85 -5.80
N LYS A 165 -9.89 13.13 -5.47
CA LYS A 165 -8.60 13.62 -4.97
C LYS A 165 -8.23 12.93 -3.65
N THR A 166 -7.01 12.40 -3.59
CA THR A 166 -6.41 11.88 -2.35
C THR A 166 -6.13 13.03 -1.37
N GLU A 167 -6.66 12.93 -0.15
CA GLU A 167 -6.44 13.87 0.94
C GLU A 167 -5.44 13.32 1.98
N GLU A 168 -4.92 14.16 2.90
CA GLU A 168 -3.99 13.73 3.96
C GLU A 168 -4.68 12.96 5.11
N GLN A 169 -6.01 12.90 5.09
CA GLN A 169 -6.88 12.23 6.06
C GLN A 169 -8.09 11.63 5.33
N GLY A 170 -8.81 10.71 5.98
CA GLY A 170 -10.02 10.08 5.43
C GLY A 170 -9.85 8.59 5.17
N ASP A 171 -10.62 8.05 4.22
CA ASP A 171 -10.82 6.60 4.02
C ASP A 171 -9.54 5.79 3.67
N LEU A 172 -8.46 6.48 3.30
CA LEU A 172 -7.17 5.88 2.98
C LEU A 172 -6.21 5.84 4.18
N TYR A 173 -6.68 6.21 5.38
CA TYR A 173 -5.86 6.17 6.58
C TYR A 173 -6.64 5.59 7.76
N ASP A 174 -5.94 4.87 8.62
CA ASP A 174 -6.47 4.31 9.85
C ASP A 174 -5.81 4.99 11.05
N ALA A 175 -6.63 5.54 11.95
CA ALA A 175 -6.19 6.19 13.18
C ALA A 175 -6.02 5.16 14.30
N VAL A 176 -4.84 5.13 14.94
CA VAL A 176 -4.47 4.17 15.98
C VAL A 176 -4.00 4.90 17.23
N SER A 177 -4.55 4.53 18.38
CA SER A 177 -4.23 5.14 19.68
C SER A 177 -2.97 4.54 20.31
N PHE A 178 -2.02 5.40 20.67
CA PHE A 178 -0.83 5.11 21.48
C PHE A 178 -0.87 5.93 22.77
N GLY A 179 -1.77 5.56 23.67
CA GLY A 179 -1.99 6.28 24.93
C GLY A 179 -2.59 7.66 24.63
N ASN A 180 -1.81 8.71 24.86
CA ASN A 180 -2.26 10.09 24.60
C ASN A 180 -1.97 10.57 23.16
N GLN A 181 -1.37 9.72 22.32
CA GLN A 181 -1.02 10.06 20.94
C GLN A 181 -1.86 9.26 19.96
N ILE A 182 -2.45 9.92 18.96
CA ILE A 182 -3.07 9.24 17.82
C ILE A 182 -2.07 9.21 16.67
N VAL A 183 -1.90 8.04 16.06
CA VAL A 183 -1.02 7.82 14.92
C VAL A 183 -1.87 7.43 13.70
N SER A 184 -1.70 8.14 12.59
CA SER A 184 -2.37 7.86 11.32
C SER A 184 -1.51 6.95 10.45
N TYR A 185 -2.00 5.75 10.12
CA TYR A 185 -1.31 4.84 9.20
C TYR A 185 -2.02 4.80 7.84
N PRO A 186 -1.27 4.78 6.72
CA PRO A 186 -1.87 4.66 5.41
C PRO A 186 -2.43 3.24 5.21
N ARG A 187 -3.58 3.15 4.55
CA ARG A 187 -4.19 1.89 4.15
C ARG A 187 -3.48 1.35 2.90
N PRO A 188 -2.97 0.12 2.93
CA PRO A 188 -2.31 -0.49 1.80
C PRO A 188 -3.32 -1.04 0.78
N PHE A 189 -2.92 -1.03 -0.49
CA PHE A 189 -3.55 -1.85 -1.53
C PHE A 189 -2.76 -3.15 -1.70
N LEU A 190 -3.45 -4.29 -1.67
CA LEU A 190 -2.83 -5.60 -1.54
C LEU A 190 -3.20 -6.53 -2.70
N PHE A 191 -2.18 -7.05 -3.38
CA PHE A 191 -2.36 -8.00 -4.48
C PHE A 191 -1.46 -9.21 -4.28
N SER A 192 -1.98 -10.40 -4.52
CA SER A 192 -1.18 -11.61 -4.57
C SER A 192 -0.54 -11.72 -5.96
N MET A 193 0.77 -12.00 -6.00
CA MET A 193 1.52 -12.20 -7.24
C MET A 193 2.31 -13.49 -7.15
N GLN A 194 2.00 -14.48 -8.00
CA GLN A 194 2.63 -15.80 -7.94
C GLN A 194 2.81 -16.46 -9.32
N PRO A 195 3.84 -17.29 -9.52
CA PRO A 195 3.96 -18.11 -10.72
C PRO A 195 2.74 -19.04 -10.93
N GLN A 196 2.18 -19.05 -12.14
CA GLN A 196 1.11 -20.00 -12.52
C GLN A 196 1.64 -21.42 -12.69
N GLN A 197 0.74 -22.41 -12.82
CA GLN A 197 1.10 -23.82 -13.05
C GLN A 197 2.00 -24.02 -14.27
N SER A 198 1.75 -23.29 -15.35
CA SER A 198 2.52 -23.34 -16.59
C SER A 198 3.87 -22.58 -16.53
N HIS A 199 4.14 -21.85 -15.45
CA HIS A 199 5.37 -21.06 -15.33
C HIS A 199 6.59 -21.98 -15.12
N PRO A 200 7.75 -21.73 -15.76
CA PRO A 200 8.95 -22.58 -15.61
C PRO A 200 9.44 -22.74 -14.15
N ASN A 201 9.14 -21.76 -13.30
CA ASN A 201 9.44 -21.77 -11.87
C ASN A 201 8.24 -22.12 -10.97
N HIS A 202 7.18 -22.77 -11.48
CA HIS A 202 5.99 -23.12 -10.69
C HIS A 202 6.33 -23.94 -9.44
N ALA A 203 7.27 -24.87 -9.52
CA ALA A 203 7.74 -25.66 -8.37
C ALA A 203 8.32 -24.79 -7.23
N LYS A 204 8.66 -23.53 -7.50
CA LYS A 204 9.16 -22.54 -6.53
C LYS A 204 8.11 -21.47 -6.20
N ALA A 205 6.85 -21.64 -6.60
CA ALA A 205 5.80 -20.63 -6.46
C ALA A 205 5.61 -20.16 -5.02
N ALA A 206 5.58 -21.08 -4.04
CA ALA A 206 5.45 -20.72 -2.62
C ALA A 206 6.57 -19.77 -2.13
N ARG A 207 7.79 -19.94 -2.66
CA ARG A 207 8.96 -19.11 -2.31
C ARG A 207 9.01 -17.80 -3.10
N LEU A 208 8.57 -17.83 -4.36
CA LEU A 208 8.60 -16.69 -5.27
C LEU A 208 7.37 -15.79 -5.15
N GLY A 209 6.27 -16.31 -4.60
CA GLY A 209 5.05 -15.58 -4.36
C GLY A 209 5.26 -14.37 -3.47
N ARG A 210 4.54 -13.29 -3.75
CA ARG A 210 4.61 -12.03 -3.00
C ARG A 210 3.21 -11.47 -2.81
N VAL A 211 3.02 -10.76 -1.70
CA VAL A 211 1.91 -9.80 -1.58
C VAL A 211 2.45 -8.46 -2.04
N VAL A 212 2.10 -8.02 -3.24
CA VAL A 212 2.40 -6.66 -3.69
C VAL A 212 1.62 -5.69 -2.81
N THR A 213 2.33 -4.76 -2.18
CA THR A 213 1.77 -3.79 -1.23
C THR A 213 2.06 -2.38 -1.74
N LEU A 214 1.00 -1.70 -2.15
CA LEU A 214 1.03 -0.36 -2.75
C LEU A 214 0.37 0.64 -1.80
N TYR A 215 0.75 1.91 -1.91
CA TYR A 215 0.15 3.00 -1.14
C TYR A 215 -0.14 4.18 -2.08
N ASP A 216 -1.35 4.74 -1.95
CA ASP A 216 -1.70 6.03 -2.55
C ASP A 216 -1.75 7.08 -1.45
N ASN A 217 -0.64 7.81 -1.29
CA ASN A 217 -0.57 8.90 -0.33
C ASN A 217 -0.81 10.23 -1.03
N ALA A 218 -1.40 11.19 -0.30
CA ALA A 218 -1.58 12.54 -0.81
C ALA A 218 -0.25 13.17 -1.23
N GLY A 219 -0.28 14.00 -2.27
CA GLY A 219 0.93 14.67 -2.75
C GLY A 219 1.51 15.62 -1.71
N GLU A 220 0.62 16.20 -0.91
CA GLU A 220 0.89 17.08 0.22
C GLU A 220 1.75 16.37 1.28
N SER A 221 1.56 15.06 1.49
CA SER A 221 2.34 14.28 2.46
C SER A 221 3.83 14.20 2.12
N PHE A 222 4.22 14.44 0.87
CA PHE A 222 5.62 14.44 0.43
C PHE A 222 6.27 15.83 0.45
N GLN A 223 5.56 16.86 0.91
CA GLN A 223 6.15 18.20 1.06
C GLN A 223 7.04 18.28 2.32
N PRO A 224 8.06 19.15 2.32
CA PRO A 224 8.95 19.32 3.48
C PRO A 224 8.20 19.58 4.79
N GLY A 225 8.63 18.90 5.86
CA GLY A 225 8.08 19.09 7.22
C GLY A 225 6.78 18.36 7.54
N LYS A 226 6.21 17.61 6.58
CA LYS A 226 4.93 16.89 6.76
C LYS A 226 5.05 15.52 7.44
N ASP A 227 6.26 14.97 7.52
CA ASP A 227 6.54 13.70 8.17
C ASP A 227 6.75 13.87 9.68
N SER A 228 6.03 13.08 10.49
CA SER A 228 6.12 13.15 11.95
C SER A 228 5.93 11.78 12.61
N ALA A 229 6.11 11.72 13.93
CA ALA A 229 5.80 10.51 14.70
C ALA A 229 4.31 10.14 14.67
N ALA A 230 3.43 11.14 14.66
CA ALA A 230 1.99 10.97 14.60
C ALA A 230 1.47 10.72 13.17
N ASN A 231 2.25 11.07 12.15
CA ASN A 231 1.89 10.91 10.74
C ASN A 231 3.02 10.24 9.94
N PRO A 232 3.32 8.95 10.20
CA PRO A 232 4.42 8.22 9.56
C PRO A 232 4.12 7.78 8.11
N VAL A 233 3.24 8.48 7.40
CA VAL A 233 2.67 8.07 6.10
C VAL A 233 3.73 7.73 5.06
N THR A 234 4.89 8.39 5.10
CA THR A 234 5.97 8.15 4.13
C THR A 234 7.02 7.12 4.55
N ARG A 235 6.89 6.51 5.74
CA ARG A 235 7.89 5.54 6.24
C ARG A 235 7.92 4.23 5.44
N HIS A 236 6.81 3.84 4.80
CA HIS A 236 6.81 2.73 3.85
C HIS A 236 7.89 2.87 2.76
N MET A 237 8.25 4.11 2.36
CA MET A 237 9.27 4.34 1.32
C MET A 237 10.64 3.74 1.70
N ALA A 238 10.97 3.70 2.99
CA ALA A 238 12.20 3.08 3.48
C ALA A 238 12.13 1.54 3.42
N GLN A 239 10.95 0.94 3.31
CA GLN A 239 10.74 -0.50 3.11
C GLN A 239 10.53 -0.87 1.63
N SER A 240 10.12 0.08 0.79
CA SER A 240 9.77 -0.14 -0.62
C SER A 240 10.92 -0.61 -1.47
N ARG A 241 10.78 -1.78 -2.13
CA ARG A 241 11.77 -2.36 -3.05
C ARG A 241 11.84 -1.61 -4.39
N VAL A 242 10.81 -0.86 -4.76
CA VAL A 242 10.75 -0.01 -5.94
C VAL A 242 10.06 1.31 -5.59
N LEU A 243 10.56 2.39 -6.18
CA LEU A 243 10.01 3.74 -6.01
C LEU A 243 9.48 4.24 -7.36
N PHE A 244 8.23 4.66 -7.42
CA PHE A 244 7.59 5.29 -8.57
C PHE A 244 7.44 6.79 -8.31
N PHE A 245 8.17 7.61 -9.06
CA PHE A 245 7.99 9.07 -9.03
C PHE A 245 7.09 9.51 -10.18
N VAL A 246 5.88 9.94 -9.84
CA VAL A 246 4.88 10.41 -10.80
C VAL A 246 5.11 11.89 -11.08
N PHE A 247 5.69 12.15 -12.25
CA PHE A 247 6.04 13.48 -12.73
C PHE A 247 5.00 13.97 -13.74
N ASP A 248 4.38 15.10 -13.41
CA ASP A 248 3.41 15.77 -14.28
C ASP A 248 4.06 16.94 -15.03
N PRO A 249 4.44 16.79 -16.32
CA PRO A 249 5.10 17.85 -17.06
C PRO A 249 4.21 19.11 -17.18
N THR A 250 2.87 18.96 -17.14
CA THR A 250 1.94 20.08 -17.23
C THR A 250 1.98 21.02 -16.03
N GLN A 251 2.62 20.64 -14.92
CA GLN A 251 2.82 21.51 -13.75
C GLN A 251 4.10 22.37 -13.83
N ASP A 252 4.99 22.11 -14.80
CA ASP A 252 6.25 22.87 -14.97
C ASP A 252 6.03 24.08 -15.89
N THR A 253 6.36 25.29 -15.43
CA THR A 253 6.20 26.53 -16.22
C THR A 253 6.96 26.50 -17.53
N ARG A 254 8.14 25.88 -17.56
CA ARG A 254 8.99 25.84 -18.75
C ARG A 254 8.41 24.90 -19.78
N PHE A 255 7.80 23.80 -19.33
CA PHE A 255 7.07 22.90 -20.21
C PHE A 255 5.81 23.59 -20.74
N GLN A 256 5.01 24.23 -19.89
CA GLN A 256 3.85 25.03 -20.32
C GLN A 256 4.23 26.11 -21.34
N ALA A 257 5.36 26.80 -21.17
CA ALA A 257 5.84 27.79 -22.13
C ALA A 257 6.25 27.22 -23.49
N GLN A 258 6.55 25.92 -23.57
CA GLN A 258 6.81 25.21 -24.82
C GLN A 258 5.53 24.67 -25.47
N LEU A 259 4.45 24.52 -24.71
CA LEU A 259 3.13 24.17 -25.23
C LEU A 259 2.52 25.42 -25.85
N ASN A 260 2.42 25.47 -27.17
CA ASN A 260 1.72 26.54 -27.91
C ASN A 260 0.18 26.48 -27.75
N GLN A 261 -0.31 26.03 -26.59
CA GLN A 261 -1.72 25.82 -26.30
C GLN A 261 -2.09 26.51 -24.96
N PRO A 262 -2.75 27.67 -24.99
CA PRO A 262 -3.15 28.40 -23.79
C PRO A 262 -4.27 27.71 -22.99
N GLU A 263 -4.88 26.64 -23.52
CA GLU A 263 -6.07 25.98 -22.97
C GLU A 263 -5.81 24.67 -22.19
N LEU A 264 -4.55 24.27 -21.96
CA LEU A 264 -4.22 23.23 -20.96
C LEU A 264 -4.48 23.79 -19.56
N GLY A 265 -5.77 23.84 -19.23
CA GLY A 265 -6.32 24.56 -18.10
C GLY A 265 -5.74 24.14 -16.74
N SER A 266 -5.68 25.15 -15.86
CA SER A 266 -5.79 25.07 -14.39
C SER A 266 -4.84 24.16 -13.61
N ALA A 267 -3.89 23.45 -14.23
CA ALA A 267 -2.87 22.71 -13.52
C ALA A 267 -2.04 23.69 -12.68
N ARG A 268 -2.21 23.64 -11.36
CA ARG A 268 -1.46 24.48 -10.42
C ARG A 268 0.02 24.25 -10.67
N THR A 269 0.68 25.27 -11.20
CA THR A 269 2.12 25.26 -11.42
C THR A 269 2.86 24.97 -10.12
N MET A 270 3.80 24.02 -10.18
CA MET A 270 4.60 23.62 -9.03
C MET A 270 5.96 23.06 -9.48
N ARG A 271 7.03 23.46 -8.77
CA ARG A 271 8.30 22.74 -8.85
C ARG A 271 8.17 21.38 -8.16
N GLN A 272 8.41 20.31 -8.90
CA GLN A 272 8.32 18.94 -8.37
C GLN A 272 9.65 18.39 -7.82
N GLU A 273 10.77 19.05 -8.14
CA GLU A 273 12.11 18.69 -7.64
C GLU A 273 12.21 18.64 -6.10
N PRO A 274 11.66 19.60 -5.33
CA PRO A 274 11.70 19.54 -3.87
C PRO A 274 11.01 18.30 -3.28
N ILE A 275 9.97 17.77 -3.94
CA ILE A 275 9.27 16.55 -3.51
C ILE A 275 10.20 15.34 -3.66
N LEU A 276 10.95 15.25 -4.76
CA LEU A 276 11.92 14.19 -4.98
C LEU A 276 13.09 14.27 -3.98
N GLN A 277 13.58 15.48 -3.70
CA GLN A 277 14.65 15.71 -2.71
C GLN A 277 14.19 15.33 -1.29
N GLU A 278 12.97 15.72 -0.91
CA GLU A 278 12.38 15.37 0.38
C GLU A 278 12.19 13.86 0.53
N ALA A 279 11.65 13.19 -0.51
CA ALA A 279 11.55 11.73 -0.55
C ALA A 279 12.91 11.06 -0.36
N ALA A 280 13.95 11.52 -1.07
CA ALA A 280 15.30 11.00 -0.94
C ALA A 280 15.87 11.19 0.48
N ALA A 281 15.65 12.36 1.08
CA ALA A 281 16.09 12.65 2.44
C ALA A 281 15.40 11.75 3.48
N ARG A 282 14.09 11.51 3.34
CA ARG A 282 13.31 10.62 4.23
C ARG A 282 13.74 9.17 4.11
N ILE A 283 13.87 8.66 2.87
CA ILE A 283 14.37 7.30 2.64
C ILE A 283 15.73 7.14 3.28
N ARG A 284 16.65 8.09 3.08
CA ARG A 284 17.98 8.05 3.70
C ARG A 284 17.90 7.98 5.23
N ARG A 285 17.07 8.82 5.85
CA ARG A 285 16.87 8.86 7.31
C ARG A 285 16.36 7.52 7.84
N TYR A 286 15.30 6.98 7.25
CA TYR A 286 14.61 5.80 7.77
C TYR A 286 15.22 4.46 7.35
N ALA A 287 15.94 4.42 6.24
CA ALA A 287 16.73 3.26 5.84
C ALA A 287 18.14 3.24 6.46
N GLY A 288 18.49 4.25 7.27
CA GLY A 288 19.79 4.33 7.97
C GLY A 288 20.98 4.52 7.03
N LEU A 289 20.79 5.19 5.89
CA LEU A 289 21.82 5.36 4.86
C LEU A 289 22.71 6.57 5.18
N ARG A 290 23.99 6.46 4.83
CA ARG A 290 24.94 7.57 4.96
C ARG A 290 24.67 8.66 3.92
N GLN A 291 25.12 9.89 4.17
CA GLN A 291 24.93 11.01 3.22
C GLN A 291 25.60 10.77 1.86
N SER A 292 26.72 10.04 1.83
CA SER A 292 27.43 9.67 0.61
C SER A 292 26.94 8.35 -0.01
N GLU A 293 26.06 7.62 0.68
CA GLU A 293 25.58 6.32 0.22
C GLU A 293 24.48 6.49 -0.83
N ARG A 294 24.62 5.73 -1.93
CA ARG A 294 23.60 5.62 -2.97
C ARG A 294 22.52 4.63 -2.55
N HIS A 295 21.27 5.01 -2.75
CA HIS A 295 20.15 4.09 -2.60
C HIS A 295 20.23 3.01 -3.70
N ARG A 296 20.12 1.74 -3.32
CA ARG A 296 20.27 0.61 -4.26
C ARG A 296 18.98 0.20 -4.95
N ARG A 297 17.84 0.73 -4.51
CA ARG A 297 16.54 0.33 -5.05
C ARG A 297 16.18 1.20 -6.25
N PRO A 298 15.56 0.62 -7.29
CA PRO A 298 15.20 1.34 -8.50
C PRO A 298 14.22 2.47 -8.23
N LEU A 299 14.48 3.60 -8.90
CA LEU A 299 13.56 4.72 -9.06
C LEU A 299 13.07 4.69 -10.51
N ILE A 300 11.76 4.59 -10.69
CA ILE A 300 11.09 4.67 -11.99
C ILE A 300 10.36 6.00 -12.05
N VAL A 301 10.67 6.82 -13.04
CA VAL A 301 9.98 8.09 -13.29
C VAL A 301 8.84 7.83 -14.26
N ILE A 302 7.62 8.08 -13.80
CA ILE A 302 6.40 7.93 -14.58
C ILE A 302 6.00 9.31 -15.09
N LEU A 303 6.02 9.49 -16.40
CA LEU A 303 5.50 10.68 -17.07
C LEU A 303 4.00 10.51 -17.26
N THR A 304 3.20 11.30 -16.56
CA THR A 304 1.74 11.30 -16.71
C THR A 304 1.27 12.39 -17.67
N LYS A 305 0.00 12.29 -18.11
CA LYS A 305 -0.65 13.29 -18.98
C LYS A 305 0.13 13.54 -20.27
N PHE A 306 0.50 12.43 -20.90
CA PHE A 306 1.22 12.41 -22.18
C PHE A 306 0.26 12.32 -23.38
N ASP A 307 -1.00 11.98 -23.11
CA ASP A 307 -2.14 12.00 -24.03
C ASP A 307 -2.74 13.41 -24.21
#